data_AF-A0A7S4DIW9-F1
#
_entry.id   AF-A0A7S4DIW9-F1
#
_cell.length_a   1.000
_cell.length_b   1.000
_cell.length_c   1.000
_cell.angle_alpha   90.00
_cell.angle_beta   90.00
_cell.angle_gamma   90.00
#
_symmetry.space_group_name_H-M   'P 1'
#
loop_
_entity.id
_entity.type
_entity.pdbx_description
1 polymer ?
#
loop_
_entity_poly.entity_id
_entity_poly.type
_entity_poly.pdbx_seq_one_letter_code
_entity_poly.pdbx_strand_id
1 'polypeptide(L)'
;MRSLRQVGRSYGSSGQFYGVGHVGWRPTSVGYHSDDGGLYYNVDEKSWAEPVRFRGDGSEDGDWSDDSDDWEGLFNFMDPGYSVDQNFGSPFGHPHPEVIGCGVNYTTNTVFFTKEGQLVGSKRFRRLPTLYAAVGVHEAGGMVMVLKNSAFLFDIDAYVLKQVKLSVESGGKP
;
A
#
# COMPACT_ATOMS: atom_id res chain seq x y z
N MET A 1 -10.93 -4.67 16.74
CA MET A 1 -11.51 -3.56 15.95
C MET A 1 -11.09 -3.75 14.50
N ARG A 2 -12.05 -3.79 13.56
CA ARG A 2 -11.81 -4.05 12.14
C ARG A 2 -11.77 -2.69 11.42
N SER A 3 -10.61 -2.30 10.90
CA SER A 3 -10.44 -1.01 10.21
C SER A 3 -10.54 -1.24 8.70
N LEU A 4 -11.73 -1.04 8.13
CA LEU A 4 -11.87 -0.79 6.69
C LEU A 4 -11.74 0.72 6.47
N ARG A 5 -10.93 1.15 5.49
CA ARG A 5 -10.83 2.56 5.12
C ARG A 5 -11.14 2.69 3.63
N GLN A 6 -12.13 3.51 3.32
CA GLN A 6 -12.43 3.87 1.93
C GLN A 6 -11.52 5.04 1.56
N VAL A 7 -10.67 4.81 0.57
CA VAL A 7 -9.87 5.86 -0.05
C VAL A 7 -10.65 6.28 -1.29
N GLY A 8 -11.28 7.45 -1.27
CA GLY A 8 -12.16 7.82 -2.37
C GLY A 8 -11.40 8.33 -3.59
N ARG A 9 -12.07 9.16 -4.38
CA ARG A 9 -11.79 9.42 -5.80
C ARG A 9 -10.35 9.86 -6.06
N SER A 10 -9.61 9.06 -6.85
CA SER A 10 -8.29 9.43 -7.37
C SER A 10 -8.40 10.19 -8.71
N TYR A 11 -7.57 11.21 -8.88
CA TYR A 11 -7.33 11.95 -10.13
C TYR A 11 -5.83 11.87 -10.43
N GLY A 12 -5.44 11.85 -11.70
CA GLY A 12 -4.05 12.00 -12.15
C GLY A 12 -3.99 12.94 -13.35
N SER A 13 -3.02 13.86 -13.37
CA SER A 13 -2.67 14.65 -14.54
C SER A 13 -1.16 14.56 -14.74
N SER A 14 -0.72 14.37 -15.98
CA SER A 14 0.67 14.10 -16.34
C SER A 14 1.60 15.24 -15.92
N GLY A 15 2.25 15.07 -14.77
CA GLY A 15 3.32 15.92 -14.28
C GLY A 15 4.16 15.13 -13.27
N GLN A 16 5.39 14.77 -13.65
CA GLN A 16 6.32 14.00 -12.83
C GLN A 16 6.82 14.86 -11.66
N PHE A 17 6.54 14.43 -10.43
CA PHE A 17 7.24 14.90 -9.23
C PHE A 17 8.01 13.73 -8.62
N TYR A 18 9.34 13.82 -8.59
CA TYR A 18 10.20 12.77 -8.03
C TYR A 18 10.09 12.70 -6.50
N GLY A 19 9.13 11.93 -6.00
CA GLY A 19 9.09 11.51 -4.60
C GLY A 19 9.90 10.23 -4.40
N VAL A 20 10.92 10.27 -3.54
CA VAL A 20 11.86 9.15 -3.24
C VAL A 20 11.22 7.99 -2.44
N GLY A 21 9.90 7.78 -2.53
CA GLY A 21 9.22 6.64 -1.89
C GLY A 21 7.69 6.74 -1.89
N HIS A 22 7.03 5.59 -2.11
CA HIS A 22 5.56 5.47 -2.14
C HIS A 22 5.05 4.41 -1.14
N VAL A 23 3.75 4.39 -0.85
CA VAL A 23 3.12 3.35 0.00
C VAL A 23 3.33 1.99 -0.66
N GLY A 24 3.87 1.01 0.08
CA GLY A 24 4.25 -0.30 -0.44
C GLY A 24 5.75 -0.44 -0.73
N TRP A 25 6.47 0.66 -0.94
CA TRP A 25 7.94 0.67 -1.12
C TRP A 25 8.64 0.80 0.24
N ARG A 26 8.09 1.63 1.13
CA ARG A 26 8.60 1.81 2.50
C ARG A 26 8.39 0.57 3.37
N PRO A 27 9.31 0.26 4.31
CA PRO A 27 9.15 -0.83 5.25
C PRO A 27 7.81 -0.81 5.96
N THR A 28 7.26 -1.98 6.24
CA THR A 28 6.02 -2.20 6.98
C THR A 28 4.77 -1.63 6.30
N SER A 29 4.78 -1.54 4.97
CA SER A 29 3.67 -0.95 4.21
C SER A 29 3.20 -1.83 3.05
N VAL A 30 1.94 -1.62 2.65
CA VAL A 30 1.27 -2.32 1.55
C VAL A 30 0.46 -1.28 0.78
N GLY A 31 0.66 -1.18 -0.54
CA GLY A 31 0.03 -0.20 -1.41
C GLY A 31 -0.45 -0.82 -2.71
N TYR A 32 -1.61 -0.37 -3.19
CA TYR A 32 -2.14 -0.67 -4.51
C TYR A 32 -1.95 0.56 -5.38
N HIS A 33 -1.16 0.44 -6.45
CA HIS A 33 -0.68 1.57 -7.26
C HIS A 33 -1.57 1.78 -8.50
N SER A 34 -1.79 3.04 -8.85
CA SER A 34 -2.79 3.47 -9.84
C SER A 34 -2.32 3.41 -11.29
N ASP A 35 -1.02 3.58 -11.50
CA ASP A 35 -0.37 3.62 -12.80
C ASP A 35 -0.30 2.25 -13.47
N ASP A 36 -0.03 1.19 -12.70
CA ASP A 36 0.16 -0.16 -13.21
C ASP A 36 -0.86 -1.19 -12.69
N GLY A 37 -1.60 -0.87 -11.63
CA GLY A 37 -2.47 -1.83 -10.95
C GLY A 37 -1.72 -2.86 -10.10
N GLY A 38 -0.46 -2.59 -9.77
CA GLY A 38 0.40 -3.46 -8.98
C GLY A 38 0.11 -3.38 -7.49
N LEU A 39 0.26 -4.51 -6.79
CA LEU A 39 0.30 -4.54 -5.32
C LEU A 39 1.76 -4.55 -4.85
N TYR A 40 2.17 -3.44 -4.27
CA TYR A 40 3.49 -3.25 -3.69
C TYR A 40 3.44 -3.48 -2.19
N TYR A 41 4.40 -4.24 -1.65
CA TYR A 41 4.44 -4.50 -0.22
C TYR A 41 5.86 -4.74 0.27
N ASN A 42 6.16 -4.16 1.42
CA ASN A 42 7.42 -4.34 2.13
C ASN A 42 7.07 -4.78 3.56
N VAL A 43 6.78 -6.07 3.71
CA VAL A 43 6.35 -6.72 4.96
C VAL A 43 7.15 -8.01 5.11
N ASP A 44 8.46 -7.87 5.13
CA ASP A 44 9.43 -8.94 5.30
C ASP A 44 9.80 -9.09 6.79
N GLU A 45 10.24 -10.29 7.19
CA GLU A 45 10.65 -10.55 8.58
C GLU A 45 11.99 -9.89 8.95
N LYS A 46 12.78 -9.47 7.95
CA LYS A 46 14.11 -8.89 8.15
C LYS A 46 14.07 -7.41 8.55
N SER A 47 13.03 -6.67 8.15
CA SER A 47 12.83 -5.26 8.53
C SER A 47 12.45 -5.04 10.00
N TRP A 48 12.19 -6.10 10.77
CA TRP A 48 11.94 -6.03 12.22
C TRP A 48 13.20 -6.24 13.08
N ALA A 49 14.30 -6.74 12.50
CA ALA A 49 15.48 -7.17 13.26
C ALA A 49 16.48 -6.03 13.49
N GLU A 50 16.48 -5.01 12.64
CA GLU A 50 17.35 -3.85 12.78
C GLU A 50 16.52 -2.60 12.49
N PRO A 51 16.54 -1.54 13.34
CA PRO A 51 16.12 -0.24 12.87
C PRO A 51 16.95 0.05 11.63
N VAL A 52 16.31 0.40 10.50
CA VAL A 52 17.03 1.05 9.40
C VAL A 52 17.65 2.28 10.05
N ARG A 53 18.92 2.19 10.42
CA ARG A 53 19.68 3.34 10.88
C ARG A 53 19.72 4.20 9.64
N PHE A 54 18.93 5.27 9.63
CA PHE A 54 19.35 6.49 8.97
C PHE A 54 20.68 6.84 9.64
N ARG A 55 21.78 6.25 9.19
CA ARG A 55 23.09 6.87 9.34
C ARG A 55 23.01 8.09 8.45
N GLY A 56 22.40 9.15 8.96
CA GLY A 56 23.09 10.42 8.90
C GLY A 56 24.29 10.20 9.80
N ASP A 57 25.37 9.65 9.27
CA ASP A 57 26.66 9.96 9.84
C ASP A 57 26.85 11.43 9.55
N GLY A 58 26.40 12.24 10.51
CA GLY A 58 26.84 13.63 10.64
C GLY A 58 28.35 13.62 10.87
N SER A 59 29.11 13.29 9.84
CA SER A 59 30.45 13.79 9.68
C SER A 59 30.26 15.27 9.38
N GLU A 60 30.75 16.10 10.29
CA GLU A 60 30.68 17.57 10.20
C GLU A 60 31.47 18.13 9.00
N ASP A 61 32.01 17.26 8.15
CA ASP A 61 32.85 17.56 6.98
C ASP A 61 32.34 16.90 5.67
N GLY A 62 31.09 16.45 5.63
CA GLY A 62 30.49 15.87 4.42
C GLY A 62 30.29 16.90 3.32
N ASP A 63 31.29 17.05 2.46
CA ASP A 63 31.21 17.68 1.15
C ASP A 63 30.03 17.06 0.37
N TRP A 64 28.95 17.83 0.20
CA TRP A 64 27.84 17.50 -0.68
C TRP A 64 28.27 17.70 -2.13
N SER A 65 29.35 17.05 -2.57
CA SER A 65 29.71 17.03 -3.98
C SER A 65 28.61 16.29 -4.73
N ASP A 66 27.82 17.11 -5.40
CA ASP A 66 26.83 16.87 -6.44
C ASP A 66 27.47 16.20 -7.67
N ASP A 67 28.22 15.12 -7.45
CA ASP A 67 29.02 14.43 -8.47
C ASP A 67 28.75 12.91 -8.47
N SER A 68 27.50 12.50 -8.32
CA SER A 68 27.12 11.12 -8.60
C SER A 68 25.87 11.04 -9.47
N ASP A 69 26.10 10.79 -10.75
CA ASP A 69 25.17 10.11 -11.66
C ASP A 69 24.79 8.69 -11.19
N ASP A 70 25.20 8.28 -9.98
CA ASP A 70 24.80 7.03 -9.32
C ASP A 70 23.44 7.18 -8.60
N TRP A 71 22.47 7.71 -9.34
CA TRP A 71 21.07 7.78 -8.90
C TRP A 71 20.55 6.38 -8.52
N GLU A 72 20.97 5.36 -9.27
CA GLU A 72 20.70 3.94 -9.00
C GLU A 72 21.20 3.50 -7.61
N GLY A 73 22.36 3.98 -7.16
CA GLY A 73 22.91 3.73 -5.82
C GLY A 73 22.07 4.35 -4.69
N LEU A 74 21.61 5.60 -4.87
CA LEU A 74 20.71 6.27 -3.91
C LEU A 74 19.30 5.64 -3.88
N PHE A 75 18.77 5.23 -5.05
CA PHE A 75 17.51 4.48 -5.12
C PHE A 75 17.65 3.11 -4.42
N ASN A 76 18.71 2.34 -4.70
CA ASN A 76 18.94 1.05 -4.03
C ASN A 76 19.22 1.18 -2.51
N PHE A 77 19.80 2.30 -2.07
CA PHE A 77 20.03 2.59 -0.65
C PHE A 77 18.72 2.96 0.10
N MET A 78 17.78 3.63 -0.58
CA MET A 78 16.48 4.01 -0.01
C MET A 78 15.39 2.93 -0.14
N ASP A 79 15.61 1.89 -0.96
CA ASP A 79 14.61 0.87 -1.31
C ASP A 79 15.07 -0.58 -1.03
N PRO A 80 15.18 -1.01 0.24
CA PRO A 80 15.57 -2.36 0.57
C PRO A 80 14.35 -3.29 0.48
N GLY A 81 14.17 -3.98 -0.65
CA GLY A 81 13.49 -5.28 -0.68
C GLY A 81 11.97 -5.31 -0.63
N TYR A 82 11.26 -4.30 -1.16
CA TYR A 82 9.83 -4.44 -1.40
C TYR A 82 9.56 -5.51 -2.48
N SER A 83 8.40 -6.14 -2.39
CA SER A 83 7.89 -7.08 -3.37
C SER A 83 6.72 -6.46 -4.14
N VAL A 84 6.55 -6.86 -5.40
CA VAL A 84 5.44 -6.44 -6.23
C VAL A 84 4.69 -7.66 -6.78
N ASP A 85 3.36 -7.59 -6.74
CA ASP A 85 2.47 -8.44 -7.52
C ASP A 85 1.90 -7.60 -8.67
N GLN A 86 2.55 -7.70 -9.84
CA GLN A 86 2.24 -6.89 -11.03
C GLN A 86 0.89 -7.25 -11.65
N ASN A 87 0.34 -8.43 -11.35
CA ASN A 87 -0.92 -8.91 -11.92
C ASN A 87 -2.07 -8.81 -10.91
N PHE A 88 -1.96 -7.93 -9.91
CA PHE A 88 -2.94 -7.83 -8.84
C PHE A 88 -4.26 -7.22 -9.30
N GLY A 89 -4.22 -6.11 -10.04
CA GLY A 89 -5.39 -5.41 -10.54
C GLY A 89 -5.10 -4.65 -11.83
N SER A 90 -6.09 -3.92 -12.32
CA SER A 90 -5.90 -2.99 -13.45
C SER A 90 -5.53 -1.59 -12.95
N PRO A 91 -4.88 -0.77 -13.80
CA PRO A 91 -4.69 0.66 -13.55
C PRO A 91 -6.02 1.37 -13.24
N PHE A 92 -5.97 2.50 -12.53
CA PHE A 92 -7.17 3.22 -12.10
C PHE A 92 -6.97 4.73 -11.95
N GLY A 93 -8.07 5.48 -11.94
CA GLY A 93 -8.08 6.93 -11.64
C GLY A 93 -7.77 7.86 -12.83
N HIS A 94 -7.55 7.33 -14.04
CA HIS A 94 -7.44 8.11 -15.26
C HIS A 94 -8.19 7.43 -16.43
N PRO A 95 -8.99 8.17 -17.23
CA PRO A 95 -9.28 9.62 -17.14
C PRO A 95 -10.46 9.95 -16.20
N HIS A 96 -11.07 8.95 -15.57
CA HIS A 96 -12.27 9.13 -14.74
C HIS A 96 -12.01 8.75 -13.29
N PRO A 97 -12.69 9.43 -12.33
CA PRO A 97 -12.52 9.12 -10.91
C PRO A 97 -13.13 7.77 -10.57
N GLU A 98 -12.34 6.91 -9.94
CA GLU A 98 -12.77 5.60 -9.46
C GLU A 98 -12.69 5.52 -7.92
N VAL A 99 -13.51 4.66 -7.32
CA VAL A 99 -13.61 4.41 -5.88
C VAL A 99 -12.81 3.17 -5.53
N ILE A 100 -11.76 3.37 -4.71
CA ILE A 100 -10.85 2.31 -4.29
C ILE A 100 -11.00 2.04 -2.78
N GLY A 101 -11.42 0.84 -2.41
CA GLY A 101 -11.45 0.43 -1.00
C GLY A 101 -10.20 -0.36 -0.63
N CYS A 102 -9.75 -0.23 0.62
CA CYS A 102 -8.74 -1.13 1.20
C CYS A 102 -9.21 -1.66 2.55
N GLY A 103 -8.87 -2.91 2.84
CA GLY A 103 -9.28 -3.58 4.08
C GLY A 103 -8.27 -4.57 4.60
N VAL A 104 -8.33 -4.80 5.91
CA VAL A 104 -7.43 -5.70 6.64
C VAL A 104 -8.23 -6.69 7.47
N ASN A 105 -7.94 -7.98 7.28
CA ASN A 105 -8.39 -9.07 8.13
C ASN A 105 -7.22 -9.53 9.02
N TYR A 106 -7.21 -9.04 10.26
CA TYR A 106 -6.18 -9.41 11.26
C TYR A 106 -6.29 -10.85 11.76
N THR A 107 -7.45 -11.52 11.61
CA THR A 107 -7.58 -12.93 11.99
C THR A 107 -6.80 -13.82 11.02
N THR A 108 -6.80 -13.48 9.74
CA THR A 108 -6.11 -14.27 8.70
C THR A 108 -4.79 -13.66 8.24
N ASN A 109 -4.41 -12.50 8.78
CA ASN A 109 -3.29 -11.67 8.32
C ASN A 109 -3.39 -11.32 6.83
N THR A 110 -4.58 -10.92 6.36
CA THR A 110 -4.83 -10.64 4.94
C THR A 110 -5.14 -9.16 4.71
N VAL A 111 -4.52 -8.56 3.70
CA VAL A 111 -4.92 -7.24 3.16
C VAL A 111 -5.65 -7.46 1.84
N PHE A 112 -6.71 -6.69 1.59
CA PHE A 112 -7.46 -6.76 0.34
C PHE A 112 -7.80 -5.37 -0.18
N PHE A 113 -8.02 -5.28 -1.49
CA PHE A 113 -8.41 -4.06 -2.18
C PHE A 113 -9.66 -4.28 -3.01
N THR A 114 -10.40 -3.20 -3.24
CA THR A 114 -11.65 -3.19 -4.01
C THR A 114 -11.63 -2.01 -4.97
N LYS A 115 -12.27 -2.18 -6.12
CA LYS A 115 -12.41 -1.16 -7.17
C LYS A 115 -13.87 -1.15 -7.61
N GLU A 116 -14.51 0.01 -7.58
CA GLU A 116 -15.93 0.17 -7.92
C GLU A 116 -16.86 -0.80 -7.18
N GLY A 117 -16.57 -1.05 -5.89
CA GLY A 117 -17.37 -1.95 -5.05
C GLY A 117 -17.17 -3.44 -5.32
N GLN A 118 -16.20 -3.81 -6.16
CA GLN A 118 -15.84 -5.20 -6.44
C GLN A 118 -14.47 -5.54 -5.85
N LEU A 119 -14.29 -6.79 -5.41
CA LEU A 119 -13.00 -7.26 -4.89
C LEU A 119 -12.00 -7.38 -6.04
N VAL A 120 -10.87 -6.66 -5.94
CA VAL A 120 -9.75 -6.78 -6.89
C VAL A 120 -8.94 -8.02 -6.56
N GLY A 121 -8.52 -8.11 -5.30
CA GLY A 121 -7.68 -9.20 -4.83
C GLY A 121 -7.39 -9.10 -3.34
N SER A 122 -6.75 -10.14 -2.82
CA SER A 122 -6.33 -10.20 -1.43
C SER A 122 -4.99 -10.91 -1.29
N LYS A 123 -4.11 -10.39 -0.44
CA LYS A 123 -2.80 -10.96 -0.14
C LYS A 123 -2.74 -11.36 1.32
N ARG A 124 -2.44 -12.64 1.58
CA ARG A 124 -2.17 -13.15 2.92
C ARG A 124 -0.69 -12.98 3.25
N PHE A 125 -0.41 -12.44 4.43
CA PHE A 125 0.93 -12.29 4.98
C PHE A 125 1.12 -13.26 6.15
N ARG A 126 2.38 -13.58 6.45
CA ARG A 126 2.71 -14.44 7.60
C ARG A 126 2.32 -13.74 8.92
N ARG A 127 2.62 -12.45 9.03
CA ARG A 127 2.27 -11.56 10.14
C ARG A 127 1.92 -10.19 9.59
N LEU A 128 0.98 -9.50 10.23
CA LEU A 128 0.67 -8.10 9.94
C LEU A 128 0.86 -7.25 11.20
N PRO A 129 1.59 -6.13 11.13
CA PRO A 129 1.65 -5.16 12.22
C PRO A 129 0.30 -4.41 12.32
N THR A 130 0.20 -3.53 13.31
CA THR A 130 -0.85 -2.49 13.27
C THR A 130 -0.58 -1.58 12.08
N LEU A 131 -1.56 -1.47 11.18
CA LEU A 131 -1.46 -0.67 9.96
C LEU A 131 -2.29 0.59 10.10
N TYR A 132 -1.78 1.68 9.52
CA TYR A 132 -2.51 2.93 9.37
C TYR A 132 -2.86 3.13 7.90
N ALA A 133 -4.06 3.64 7.63
CA ALA A 133 -4.41 3.99 6.26
C ALA A 133 -3.58 5.19 5.80
N ALA A 134 -3.01 5.06 4.63
CA ALA A 134 -2.21 6.07 3.97
C ALA A 134 -2.62 6.18 2.50
N VAL A 135 -2.39 7.36 1.94
CA VAL A 135 -2.56 7.65 0.52
C VAL A 135 -1.31 8.40 0.10
N GLY A 136 -0.66 7.93 -0.97
CA GLY A 136 0.39 8.67 -1.67
C GLY A 136 -0.17 9.24 -2.96
N VAL A 137 0.22 10.46 -3.30
CA VAL A 137 -0.09 11.07 -4.60
C VAL A 137 1.24 11.50 -5.19
N HIS A 138 1.56 10.98 -6.37
CA HIS A 138 2.84 11.21 -7.03
C HIS A 138 2.77 12.30 -8.10
N GLU A 139 1.64 12.44 -8.80
CA GLU A 139 1.53 13.33 -9.96
C GLU A 139 0.91 14.70 -9.67
N ALA A 140 1.37 15.71 -10.40
CA ALA A 140 0.82 17.06 -10.35
C ALA A 140 -0.66 17.10 -10.73
N GLY A 141 -1.48 17.75 -9.90
CA GLY A 141 -2.93 17.80 -10.12
C GLY A 141 -3.63 16.47 -9.79
N GLY A 142 -2.90 15.47 -9.31
CA GLY A 142 -3.50 14.30 -8.72
C GLY A 142 -4.25 14.64 -7.43
N MET A 143 -5.44 14.10 -7.26
CA MET A 143 -6.30 14.42 -6.12
C MET A 143 -6.91 13.14 -5.59
N VAL A 144 -6.94 12.97 -4.26
CA VAL A 144 -7.64 11.87 -3.62
C VAL A 144 -8.64 12.40 -2.61
N MET A 145 -9.91 12.04 -2.75
CA MET A 145 -10.94 12.38 -1.77
C MET A 145 -11.15 11.24 -0.78
N VAL A 146 -10.66 11.34 0.46
CA VAL A 146 -10.94 10.30 1.47
C VAL A 146 -12.38 10.44 1.99
N LEU A 147 -13.21 9.43 1.74
CA LEU A 147 -14.60 9.41 2.17
C LEU A 147 -14.70 8.83 3.58
N LYS A 148 -15.10 9.68 4.55
CA LYS A 148 -15.41 9.26 5.92
C LYS A 148 -16.91 9.36 6.12
N ASN A 149 -17.52 8.37 6.78
CA ASN A 149 -18.96 8.31 7.09
C ASN A 149 -19.91 8.26 5.89
N SER A 150 -19.43 7.95 4.69
CA SER A 150 -20.27 7.55 3.56
C SER A 150 -20.54 6.05 3.61
N ALA A 151 -21.64 5.60 3.00
CA ALA A 151 -21.83 4.17 2.72
C ALA A 151 -20.67 3.66 1.84
N PHE A 152 -20.15 2.49 2.18
CA PHE A 152 -19.15 1.82 1.36
C PHE A 152 -19.78 1.32 0.07
N LEU A 153 -19.09 1.49 -1.05
CA LEU A 153 -19.53 0.92 -2.34
C LEU A 153 -19.37 -0.61 -2.35
N PHE A 154 -18.38 -1.12 -1.61
CA PHE A 154 -18.19 -2.54 -1.38
C PHE A 154 -19.07 -3.02 -0.22
N ASP A 155 -19.81 -4.11 -0.41
CA ASP A 155 -20.61 -4.76 0.64
C ASP A 155 -19.70 -5.50 1.63
N ILE A 156 -19.14 -4.72 2.56
CA ILE A 156 -18.22 -5.23 3.57
C ILE A 156 -18.89 -6.21 4.53
N ASP A 157 -20.18 -6.00 4.84
CA ASP A 157 -20.89 -6.84 5.79
C ASP A 157 -21.10 -8.24 5.21
N ALA A 158 -21.55 -8.35 3.95
CA ALA A 158 -21.66 -9.63 3.27
C ALA A 158 -20.30 -10.33 3.11
N TYR A 159 -19.24 -9.58 2.78
CA TYR A 159 -17.89 -10.13 2.67
C TYR A 159 -17.40 -10.72 3.99
N VAL A 160 -17.58 -9.98 5.10
CA VAL A 160 -17.19 -10.43 6.45
C VAL A 160 -17.98 -11.67 6.86
N LEU A 161 -19.29 -11.70 6.63
CA LEU A 161 -20.12 -12.87 6.93
C LEU A 161 -19.67 -14.10 6.16
N LYS A 162 -19.30 -13.93 4.87
CA LYS A 162 -18.75 -15.01 4.05
C LYS A 162 -17.42 -15.53 4.61
N GLN A 163 -16.50 -14.64 5.01
CA GLN A 163 -15.21 -15.01 5.61
C GLN A 163 -15.39 -15.79 6.93
N VAL A 164 -16.34 -15.38 7.78
CA VAL A 164 -16.65 -16.10 9.03
C VAL A 164 -17.18 -17.50 8.74
N LYS A 165 -18.14 -17.65 7.82
CA LYS A 165 -18.67 -18.97 7.46
C LYS A 165 -17.57 -19.91 6.97
N LEU A 166 -16.71 -19.44 6.05
CA LEU A 166 -15.57 -20.20 5.55
C LEU A 166 -14.58 -20.60 6.67
N SER A 167 -14.39 -19.75 7.69
CA SER A 167 -13.52 -20.08 8.82
C SER A 167 -14.10 -21.16 9.75
N VAL A 168 -15.43 -21.24 9.84
CA VAL A 168 -16.12 -22.27 10.64
C VAL A 168 -16.11 -23.61 9.92
N GLU A 169 -16.37 -23.60 8.61
CA GLU A 169 -16.44 -24.80 7.77
C GLU A 169 -15.06 -25.45 7.56
N SER A 170 -13.98 -24.67 7.59
CA SER A 170 -12.61 -25.18 7.43
C SER A 170 -12.00 -25.80 8.70
N GLY A 171 -12.77 -25.96 9.78
CA GLY A 171 -12.41 -26.80 10.92
C GLY A 171 -11.43 -26.17 11.92
N GLY A 172 -11.54 -24.87 12.19
CA GLY A 172 -10.77 -24.23 13.26
C GLY A 172 -11.11 -24.82 14.64
N LYS A 173 -10.31 -25.77 15.12
CA LYS A 173 -10.28 -26.16 16.54
C LYS A 173 -9.54 -25.05 17.32
N PRO A 174 -10.05 -24.63 18.49
CA PRO A 174 -9.42 -23.59 19.32
C PRO A 174 -7.99 -23.95 19.71
#